data_AF-A0A5E4FIQ9-F1
#
_entry.id   AF-A0A5E4FIQ9-F1
#
_cell.length_a   1.000
_cell.length_b   1.000
_cell.length_c   1.000
_cell.angle_alpha   90.00
_cell.angle_beta   90.00
_cell.angle_gamma   90.00
#
_symmetry.space_group_name_H-M   'P 1'
#
loop_
_entity.id
_entity.type
_entity.pdbx_description
1 polymer ?
#
loop_
_entity_poly.entity_id
_entity_poly.type
_entity_poly.pdbx_seq_one_letter_code
_entity_poly.pdbx_strand_id
1 'polypeptide(L)'
;MAKPVSTATSSIAQTLKRYLKKPWEITGPCADPEYKLAVPGALEYRLECPASTQVKACVPTSNPETVYDIKYYARDQRRNRPPIRRTVLKKADVEKLMKEKKTFDVSDFPPKTATPEAEATRNELGLWRCVKMSVLQSFVPLFCSVTKEALQHWLTTPGALVAE
;
A
#
# COMPACT_ATOMS: atom_id res chain seq x y z
N MET A 1 33.77 50.69 -34.27
CA MET A 1 33.68 49.21 -34.21
C MET A 1 33.05 48.82 -32.88
N ALA A 2 31.80 48.34 -32.90
CA ALA A 2 31.04 47.98 -31.70
C ALA A 2 31.41 46.56 -31.24
N LYS A 3 31.85 46.41 -29.99
CA LYS A 3 32.16 45.09 -29.39
C LYS A 3 30.84 44.40 -29.01
N PRO A 4 30.68 43.08 -29.25
CA PRO A 4 29.41 42.40 -29.05
C PRO A 4 29.07 42.25 -27.56
N VAL A 5 27.94 42.83 -27.14
CA VAL A 5 27.30 42.74 -25.81
C VAL A 5 26.63 41.36 -25.60
N SER A 6 26.84 40.38 -26.48
CA SER A 6 26.18 39.07 -26.42
C SER A 6 26.86 38.06 -25.49
N THR A 7 28.15 38.23 -25.20
CA THR A 7 28.91 37.33 -24.31
C THR A 7 28.76 37.65 -22.82
N ALA A 8 28.33 38.87 -22.47
CA ALA A 8 28.09 39.28 -21.08
C ALA A 8 26.68 38.92 -20.58
N THR A 9 25.69 38.81 -21.46
CA THR A 9 24.31 38.42 -21.10
C THR A 9 24.13 36.91 -20.98
N SER A 10 24.91 36.12 -21.72
CA SER A 10 24.90 34.66 -21.61
C SER A 10 25.42 34.20 -20.25
N SER A 11 26.45 34.84 -19.69
CA SER A 11 27.00 34.51 -18.37
C SER A 11 26.04 34.87 -17.22
N ILE A 12 25.32 36.00 -17.32
CA ILE A 12 24.29 36.40 -16.35
C ILE A 12 23.08 35.45 -16.41
N ALA A 13 22.59 35.12 -17.61
CA ALA A 13 21.51 34.14 -17.76
C ALA A 13 21.92 32.74 -17.25
N GLN A 14 23.20 32.37 -17.35
CA GLN A 14 23.72 31.12 -16.83
C GLN A 14 23.83 31.12 -15.30
N THR A 15 24.04 32.28 -14.66
CA THR A 15 23.94 32.42 -13.19
C THR A 15 22.51 32.38 -12.67
N LEU A 16 21.54 32.98 -13.38
CA LEU A 16 20.12 32.94 -12.99
C LEU A 16 19.49 31.55 -13.14
N LYS A 17 19.91 30.77 -14.13
CA LYS A 17 19.52 29.35 -14.29
C LYS A 17 19.91 28.46 -13.10
N ARG A 18 20.90 28.85 -12.28
CA ARG A 18 21.29 28.10 -11.07
C ARG A 18 20.31 28.30 -9.91
N TYR A 19 19.51 29.37 -9.93
CA TYR A 19 18.49 29.66 -8.92
C TYR A 19 17.10 29.16 -9.33
N LEU A 20 16.93 28.73 -10.59
CA LEU A 20 15.71 28.07 -11.06
C LEU A 20 15.77 26.60 -10.65
N LYS A 21 14.98 26.24 -9.64
CA LYS A 21 14.72 24.85 -9.27
C LYS A 21 14.23 24.08 -10.50
N LYS A 22 14.48 22.77 -10.55
CA LYS A 22 13.89 21.97 -11.62
C LYS A 22 12.37 22.10 -11.53
N PRO A 23 11.62 22.17 -12.65
CA PRO A 23 10.20 22.52 -12.60
C PRO A 23 9.36 21.54 -11.74
N TRP A 24 9.81 20.30 -11.59
CA TRP A 24 9.20 19.26 -10.73
C TRP A 24 9.64 19.30 -9.25
N GLU A 25 10.49 20.24 -8.85
CA GLU A 25 10.92 20.48 -7.47
C GLU A 25 10.16 21.68 -6.83
N ILE A 26 9.24 22.29 -7.57
CA ILE A 26 8.43 23.43 -7.11
C ILE A 26 7.19 22.95 -6.37
N THR A 27 6.54 21.89 -6.84
CA THR A 27 5.33 21.29 -6.23
C THR A 27 5.36 19.77 -6.33
N GLY A 28 4.72 19.11 -5.37
CA GLY A 28 4.62 17.64 -5.32
C GLY A 28 5.63 16.99 -4.37
N PRO A 29 5.69 15.64 -4.33
CA PRO A 29 6.49 14.91 -3.33
C PRO A 29 7.98 15.26 -3.36
N CYS A 30 8.53 15.59 -4.52
CA CYS A 30 9.94 15.97 -4.68
C CYS A 30 10.27 17.37 -4.14
N ALA A 31 9.27 18.15 -3.74
CA ALA A 31 9.43 19.48 -3.12
C ALA A 31 9.41 19.42 -1.59
N ASP A 32 9.01 18.29 -0.99
CA ASP A 32 8.92 18.12 0.46
C ASP A 32 10.31 17.85 1.07
N PRO A 33 10.64 18.45 2.23
CA PRO A 33 11.95 18.28 2.87
C PRO A 33 12.20 16.85 3.38
N GLU A 34 11.15 16.04 3.55
CA GLU A 34 11.24 14.65 4.00
C GLU A 34 11.49 13.67 2.84
N TYR A 35 11.37 14.13 1.59
CA TYR A 35 11.51 13.29 0.42
C TYR A 35 12.96 12.86 0.22
N LYS A 36 13.18 11.54 0.24
CA LYS A 36 14.47 10.91 -0.06
C LYS A 36 14.34 10.07 -1.33
N LEU A 37 15.37 10.10 -2.16
CA LEU A 37 15.44 9.24 -3.33
C LEU A 37 15.51 7.78 -2.88
N ALA A 38 14.67 6.94 -3.48
CA ALA A 38 14.51 5.54 -3.09
C ALA A 38 15.67 4.61 -3.47
N VAL A 39 16.66 5.11 -4.21
CA VAL A 39 17.80 4.33 -4.68
C VAL A 39 18.94 4.48 -3.68
N PRO A 40 19.13 3.53 -2.74
CA PRO A 40 20.29 3.56 -1.86
C PRO A 40 21.57 3.39 -2.67
N GLY A 41 22.68 3.92 -2.16
CA GLY A 41 23.99 3.63 -2.74
C GLY A 41 24.25 2.12 -2.73
N ALA A 42 24.89 1.60 -3.78
CA ALA A 42 25.22 0.17 -3.86
C ALA A 42 26.08 -0.29 -2.66
N LEU A 43 26.91 0.61 -2.13
CA LEU A 43 27.73 0.38 -0.94
C LEU A 43 26.92 0.40 0.37
N GLU A 44 25.73 1.00 0.42
CA GLU A 44 24.98 1.20 1.67
C GLU A 44 23.97 0.09 1.93
N TYR A 45 23.34 -0.45 0.88
CA TYR A 45 22.23 -1.40 1.02
C TYR A 45 22.68 -2.83 1.35
N ARG A 46 23.82 -3.27 0.79
CA ARG A 46 24.25 -4.68 0.85
C ARG A 46 25.77 -4.80 0.85
N LEU A 47 26.37 -4.33 1.95
CA LEU A 47 27.81 -4.42 2.21
C LEU A 47 28.33 -5.86 2.13
N GLU A 48 27.55 -6.81 2.66
CA GLU A 48 27.89 -8.23 2.67
C GLU A 48 27.00 -9.03 1.71
N CYS A 49 27.62 -9.94 0.96
CA CYS A 49 26.88 -10.93 0.19
C CYS A 49 26.15 -11.88 1.16
N PRO A 50 24.95 -12.36 0.80
CA PRO A 50 24.08 -13.13 1.69
C PRO A 50 24.69 -14.49 2.05
N ALA A 51 25.59 -15.00 1.20
CA ALA A 51 26.27 -16.26 1.37
C ALA A 51 27.59 -16.13 2.15
N SER A 52 28.11 -14.90 2.31
CA SER A 52 29.41 -14.63 2.94
C SER A 52 29.23 -13.71 4.17
N THR A 53 28.30 -14.07 5.05
CA THR A 53 28.08 -13.33 6.29
C THR A 53 29.23 -13.57 7.26
N GLN A 54 29.73 -12.51 7.91
CA GLN A 54 30.81 -12.64 8.90
C GLN A 54 30.35 -13.37 10.18
N VAL A 55 29.05 -13.36 10.45
CA VAL A 55 28.46 -13.95 11.65
C VAL A 55 28.00 -15.38 11.35
N LYS A 56 28.41 -16.32 12.21
CA LYS A 56 27.87 -17.68 12.21
C LYS A 56 26.51 -17.69 12.91
N ALA A 57 25.44 -17.85 12.14
CA ALA A 57 24.08 -17.95 12.70
C ALA A 57 23.87 -19.32 13.38
N CYS A 58 23.46 -19.30 14.65
CA CYS A 58 23.00 -20.47 15.39
C CYS A 58 21.48 -20.35 15.60
N VAL A 59 20.69 -21.01 14.73
CA VAL A 59 19.22 -20.96 14.81
C VAL A 59 18.72 -22.00 15.82
N PRO A 60 18.01 -21.61 16.88
CA PRO A 60 17.47 -22.55 17.85
C PRO A 60 16.37 -23.40 17.20
N THR A 61 16.43 -24.72 17.40
CA THR A 61 15.48 -25.68 16.81
C THR A 61 14.39 -26.13 17.78
N SER A 62 14.71 -26.17 19.08
CA SER A 62 13.83 -26.67 20.14
C SER A 62 13.96 -25.81 21.39
N ASN A 63 12.91 -25.83 22.22
CA ASN A 63 12.92 -25.16 23.50
C ASN A 63 13.81 -25.93 24.49
N PRO A 64 14.57 -25.25 25.37
CA PRO A 64 15.53 -25.89 26.27
C PRO A 64 14.89 -26.94 27.18
N GLU A 65 13.64 -26.73 27.60
CA GLU A 65 12.86 -27.68 28.41
C GLU A 65 12.64 -29.03 27.71
N THR A 66 12.54 -29.02 26.38
CA THR A 66 12.23 -30.20 25.56
C THR A 66 13.47 -30.93 25.03
N VAL A 67 14.67 -30.37 25.28
CA VAL A 67 15.94 -30.97 24.85
C VAL A 67 16.24 -32.22 25.67
N TYR A 68 16.06 -32.14 26.99
CA TYR A 68 16.34 -33.25 27.92
C TYR A 68 15.09 -34.04 28.31
N ASP A 69 13.91 -33.39 28.45
CA ASP A 69 12.64 -34.12 28.65
C ASP A 69 11.95 -34.37 27.30
N ILE A 70 12.25 -35.53 26.70
CA ILE A 70 11.89 -35.87 25.31
C ILE A 70 10.50 -36.56 25.23
N LYS A 71 9.69 -36.53 26.29
CA LYS A 71 8.37 -37.18 26.30
C LYS A 71 7.47 -36.63 25.18
N TYR A 72 7.28 -37.43 24.13
CA TYR A 72 6.55 -36.99 22.95
C TYR A 72 5.03 -36.96 23.15
N TYR A 73 4.44 -37.93 23.88
CA TYR A 73 2.99 -38.07 24.01
C TYR A 73 2.33 -36.85 24.68
N ALA A 74 3.00 -36.20 25.63
CA ALA A 74 2.50 -34.98 26.28
C ALA A 74 2.54 -33.76 25.33
N ARG A 75 3.54 -33.72 24.43
CA ARG A 75 3.74 -32.63 23.46
C ARG A 75 2.91 -32.80 22.17
N ASP A 76 2.38 -34.00 21.91
CA ASP A 76 1.65 -34.32 20.67
C ASP A 76 0.29 -33.63 20.60
N GLN A 77 0.27 -32.40 20.07
CA GLN A 77 -0.97 -31.64 19.84
C GLN A 77 -1.85 -32.23 18.72
N ARG A 78 -1.29 -33.07 17.85
CA ARG A 78 -2.04 -33.61 16.70
C ARG A 78 -3.00 -34.71 17.12
N ARG A 79 -2.58 -35.57 18.05
CA ARG A 79 -3.38 -36.70 18.55
C ARG A 79 -4.16 -36.35 19.82
N ASN A 80 -3.68 -35.41 20.64
CA ASN A 80 -4.33 -34.96 21.87
C ASN A 80 -5.54 -34.04 21.61
N ARG A 81 -6.38 -34.41 20.64
CA ARG A 81 -7.66 -33.76 20.38
C ARG A 81 -8.78 -34.55 21.04
N PRO A 82 -9.83 -33.90 21.57
CA PRO A 82 -10.98 -34.62 22.09
C PRO A 82 -11.60 -35.51 21.00
N PRO A 83 -12.04 -36.73 21.34
CA PRO A 83 -12.66 -37.62 20.37
C PRO A 83 -13.99 -37.04 19.86
N ILE A 84 -14.31 -37.32 18.59
CA ILE A 84 -15.53 -36.84 17.96
C ILE A 84 -16.75 -37.49 18.64
N ARG A 85 -17.58 -36.68 19.29
CA ARG A 85 -18.85 -37.13 19.89
C ARG A 85 -19.98 -36.91 18.88
N ARG A 86 -20.64 -37.98 18.45
CA ARG A 86 -21.81 -37.93 17.55
C ARG A 86 -23.05 -38.37 18.32
N THR A 87 -24.04 -37.50 18.42
CA THR A 87 -25.34 -37.76 19.06
C THR A 87 -26.45 -37.58 18.05
N VAL A 88 -27.38 -38.52 17.98
CA VAL A 88 -28.55 -38.45 17.09
C VAL A 88 -29.70 -37.80 17.87
N LEU A 89 -30.21 -36.68 17.38
CA LEU A 89 -31.39 -36.01 17.95
C LEU A 89 -32.65 -36.50 17.23
N LYS A 90 -33.64 -37.01 17.98
CA LYS A 90 -34.96 -37.35 17.43
C LYS A 90 -35.89 -36.15 17.51
N LYS A 91 -37.02 -36.22 16.81
CA LYS A 91 -38.07 -35.19 16.83
C LYS A 91 -38.48 -34.79 18.26
N ALA A 92 -38.65 -35.77 19.14
CA ALA A 92 -39.02 -35.54 20.54
C ALA A 92 -37.99 -34.69 21.31
N ASP A 93 -36.70 -34.91 21.05
CA ASP A 93 -35.62 -34.16 21.70
C ASP A 93 -35.59 -32.71 21.22
N VAL A 94 -35.83 -32.49 19.92
CA VAL A 94 -35.90 -31.15 19.32
C VAL A 94 -37.11 -30.37 19.86
N GLU A 95 -38.29 -31.00 19.95
CA GLU A 95 -39.48 -30.37 20.52
C GLU A 95 -39.29 -29.98 21.99
N LYS A 96 -38.54 -30.78 22.75
CA LYS A 96 -38.17 -30.46 24.13
C LYS A 96 -37.27 -29.22 24.18
N LEU A 97 -36.22 -29.17 23.37
CA LEU A 97 -35.30 -28.01 23.30
C LEU A 97 -36.00 -26.72 22.88
N MET A 98 -36.99 -26.79 21.98
CA MET A 98 -37.80 -25.64 21.56
C MET A 98 -38.71 -25.14 22.67
N LYS A 99 -39.26 -26.05 23.49
CA LYS A 99 -40.08 -25.68 24.66
C LYS A 99 -39.22 -25.04 25.76
N GLU A 100 -37.99 -25.52 25.94
CA GLU A 100 -37.03 -24.99 26.91
C GLU A 100 -36.51 -23.59 26.51
N LYS A 101 -36.19 -23.37 25.22
CA LYS A 101 -35.70 -22.09 24.69
C LYS A 101 -36.79 -21.28 23.99
N LYS A 102 -37.84 -20.89 24.73
CA LYS A 102 -38.98 -20.15 24.17
C LYS A 102 -38.75 -18.64 24.05
N THR A 103 -37.87 -18.08 24.88
CA THR A 103 -37.57 -16.65 24.94
C THR A 103 -36.10 -16.42 24.58
N PHE A 104 -35.83 -15.39 23.78
CA PHE A 104 -34.47 -14.97 23.43
C PHE A 104 -34.18 -13.62 24.09
N ASP A 105 -33.05 -13.54 24.78
CA ASP A 105 -32.51 -12.28 25.28
C ASP A 105 -31.60 -11.61 24.23
N VAL A 106 -31.31 -10.32 24.39
CA VAL A 106 -30.43 -9.56 23.47
C VAL A 106 -29.03 -10.17 23.41
N SER A 107 -28.57 -10.81 24.49
CA SER A 107 -27.27 -11.48 24.59
C SER A 107 -27.17 -12.82 23.85
N ASP A 108 -28.30 -13.45 23.50
CA ASP A 108 -28.33 -14.72 22.76
C ASP A 108 -27.99 -14.54 21.26
N PHE A 109 -28.06 -13.30 20.76
CA PHE A 109 -27.75 -13.00 19.38
C PHE A 109 -26.24 -12.90 19.17
N PRO A 110 -25.70 -13.50 18.09
CA PRO A 110 -24.29 -13.40 17.80
C PRO A 110 -23.89 -11.92 17.65
N PRO A 111 -22.77 -11.51 18.25
CA PRO A 111 -22.35 -10.11 18.19
C PRO A 111 -22.08 -9.73 16.74
N LYS A 112 -22.57 -8.55 16.34
CA LYS A 112 -22.28 -7.99 15.02
C LYS A 112 -20.78 -7.67 14.96
N THR A 113 -20.08 -8.21 13.97
CA THR A 113 -18.73 -7.75 13.62
C THR A 113 -18.83 -6.37 12.99
N ALA A 114 -18.85 -5.32 13.81
CA ALA A 114 -18.80 -3.94 13.33
C ALA A 114 -17.33 -3.56 13.07
N THR A 115 -16.99 -3.29 11.81
CA THR A 115 -15.79 -2.52 11.50
C THR A 115 -16.06 -1.08 11.93
N PRO A 116 -15.24 -0.47 12.79
CA PRO A 116 -15.43 0.93 13.15
C PRO A 116 -15.33 1.79 11.89
N GLU A 117 -16.29 2.69 11.68
CA GLU A 117 -16.13 3.81 10.75
C GLU A 117 -15.09 4.75 11.35
N ALA A 118 -13.83 4.50 11.01
CA ALA A 118 -12.73 5.37 11.40
C ALA A 118 -12.58 6.46 10.34
N GLU A 119 -12.92 7.69 10.69
CA GLU A 119 -12.42 8.88 10.00
C GLU A 119 -10.93 9.03 10.34
N ALA A 120 -10.08 8.28 9.64
CA ALA A 120 -8.64 8.38 9.83
C ALA A 120 -8.14 9.68 9.20
N THR A 121 -7.75 10.65 10.03
CA THR A 121 -6.96 11.78 9.56
C THR A 121 -5.54 11.30 9.20
N ARG A 122 -4.94 11.95 8.21
CA ARG A 122 -3.69 11.51 7.56
C ARG A 122 -2.50 11.33 8.53
N ASN A 123 -2.53 11.97 9.69
CA ASN A 123 -1.34 12.18 10.53
C ASN A 123 -1.42 11.54 11.93
N GLU A 124 -2.52 10.87 12.30
CA GLU A 124 -2.74 10.39 13.68
C GLU A 124 -2.24 8.97 13.97
N LEU A 125 -1.87 8.18 12.95
CA LEU A 125 -1.45 6.77 13.10
C LEU A 125 0.03 6.52 12.78
N GLY A 126 0.86 7.57 12.82
CA GLY A 126 2.22 7.53 12.29
C GLY A 126 2.23 7.73 10.77
N LEU A 127 3.24 8.46 10.30
CA LEU A 127 3.32 9.22 9.05
C LEU A 127 3.26 8.45 7.70
N TRP A 128 2.55 7.31 7.58
CA TRP A 128 2.71 6.40 6.41
C TRP A 128 1.41 5.79 5.85
N ARG A 129 0.28 6.50 5.87
CA ARG A 129 -0.92 6.12 5.07
C ARG A 129 -1.41 7.27 4.19
N CYS A 130 -0.64 7.64 3.17
CA CYS A 130 -1.14 8.59 2.17
C CYS A 130 -0.62 8.30 0.76
N VAL A 131 -1.14 7.25 0.09
CA VAL A 131 -1.02 7.16 -1.38
C VAL A 131 -2.26 6.57 -2.07
N LYS A 132 -3.16 5.86 -1.40
CA LYS A 132 -4.13 5.01 -2.14
C LYS A 132 -5.41 5.68 -2.66
N MET A 133 -5.60 7.00 -2.56
CA MET A 133 -6.93 7.60 -2.83
C MET A 133 -6.94 8.96 -3.55
N SER A 134 -5.93 9.30 -4.36
CA SER A 134 -5.97 10.54 -5.17
C SER A 134 -5.99 10.34 -6.69
N VAL A 135 -5.93 9.09 -7.18
CA VAL A 135 -5.82 8.85 -8.64
C VAL A 135 -7.17 8.70 -9.34
N LEU A 136 -8.25 8.37 -8.62
CA LEU A 136 -9.53 8.02 -9.26
C LEU A 136 -10.56 9.16 -9.36
N GLN A 137 -10.34 10.33 -8.77
CA GLN A 137 -11.38 11.38 -8.71
C GLN A 137 -11.07 12.66 -9.50
N SER A 138 -9.85 12.83 -10.03
CA SER A 138 -9.43 14.04 -10.75
C SER A 138 -9.34 13.88 -12.27
N PHE A 139 -9.55 12.68 -12.82
CA PHE A 139 -9.38 12.43 -14.27
C PHE A 139 -10.68 12.44 -15.10
N VAL A 140 -11.86 12.57 -14.48
CA VAL A 140 -13.14 12.44 -15.20
C VAL A 140 -13.58 13.71 -15.96
N PRO A 141 -13.35 14.96 -15.52
CA PRO A 141 -13.94 16.10 -16.23
C PRO A 141 -13.06 16.68 -17.37
N LEU A 142 -11.76 16.39 -17.43
CA LEU A 142 -10.87 17.04 -18.42
C LEU A 142 -10.71 16.28 -19.75
N PHE A 143 -10.98 14.97 -19.78
CA PHE A 143 -10.87 14.18 -21.02
C PHE A 143 -12.11 14.33 -21.94
N CYS A 144 -13.23 14.82 -21.42
CA CYS A 144 -14.48 14.97 -22.17
C CYS A 144 -14.58 16.32 -22.93
N SER A 145 -13.82 17.33 -22.52
CA SER A 145 -13.89 18.68 -23.10
C SER A 145 -13.01 18.82 -24.35
N VAL A 146 -11.81 18.23 -24.33
CA VAL A 146 -10.80 18.43 -25.38
C VAL A 146 -11.17 17.70 -26.68
N THR A 147 -11.90 16.59 -26.60
CA THR A 147 -12.26 15.80 -27.79
C THR A 147 -13.43 16.38 -28.58
N LYS A 148 -14.26 17.25 -27.99
CA LYS A 148 -15.34 17.94 -28.72
C LYS A 148 -14.82 19.11 -29.54
N GLU A 149 -13.91 19.92 -29.00
CA GLU A 149 -13.33 21.05 -29.73
C GLU A 149 -12.44 20.59 -30.90
N ALA A 150 -11.69 19.51 -30.73
CA ALA A 150 -10.86 18.95 -31.79
C ALA A 150 -11.68 18.33 -32.94
N LEU A 151 -12.86 17.76 -32.65
CA LEU A 151 -13.74 17.20 -33.68
C LEU A 151 -14.45 18.30 -34.50
N GLN A 152 -14.81 19.41 -33.86
CA GLN A 152 -15.49 20.53 -34.53
C GLN A 152 -14.59 21.24 -35.55
N HIS A 153 -13.29 21.33 -35.26
CA HIS A 153 -12.30 21.99 -36.12
C HIS A 153 -11.84 21.13 -37.31
N TRP A 154 -11.95 19.80 -37.18
CA TRP A 154 -11.62 18.84 -38.26
C TRP A 154 -12.75 18.71 -39.30
N LEU A 155 -14.00 18.97 -38.92
CA LEU A 155 -15.18 18.90 -39.80
C LEU A 155 -15.38 20.15 -40.68
N THR A 156 -14.59 21.22 -40.50
CA THR A 156 -14.80 22.53 -41.16
C THR A 156 -13.65 23.00 -42.06
N THR A 157 -12.60 22.20 -42.27
CA THR A 157 -11.49 22.58 -43.16
C THR A 157 -11.48 21.75 -44.45
N PRO A 158 -11.81 22.36 -45.61
CA PRO A 158 -11.74 21.68 -46.91
C PRO A 158 -10.33 21.77 -47.50
N GLY A 159 -9.77 20.62 -47.87
CA GLY A 159 -8.78 20.48 -48.95
C GLY A 159 -7.30 20.74 -48.61
N ALA A 160 -6.49 19.67 -48.68
CA ALA A 160 -5.28 19.55 -49.51
C ALA A 160 -4.37 18.41 -49.00
N LEU A 161 -4.67 17.19 -49.45
CA LEU A 161 -3.77 16.03 -49.45
C LEU A 161 -3.08 15.99 -50.82
N VAL A 162 -1.76 16.22 -50.92
CA VAL A 162 -0.89 15.65 -51.98
C VAL A 162 0.59 15.65 -51.53
N ALA A 163 1.20 14.46 -51.60
CA ALA A 163 2.64 14.09 -51.71
C ALA A 163 3.59 14.53 -50.58
N GLU A 164 4.54 13.72 -50.11
CA GLU A 164 5.20 12.52 -50.65
C GLU A 164 5.74 11.69 -49.46
#